data_AF-A0AA42TKP0-F1
#
_entry.id   AF-A0AA42TKP0-F1
#
_cell.length_a   1.000
_cell.length_b   1.000
_cell.length_c   1.000
_cell.angle_alpha   90.00
_cell.angle_beta   90.00
_cell.angle_gamma   90.00
#
_symmetry.space_group_name_H-M   'P 1'
#
loop_
_entity.id
_entity.type
_entity.pdbx_description
1 polymer ?
#
loop_
_entity_poly.entity_id
_entity_poly.type
_entity_poly.pdbx_seq_one_letter_code
_entity_poly.pdbx_strand_id
1 'polypeptide(L)'
;MSALPDIEQATGQVFPPLFKQLHAAGRLSWGSPHPQWSEAVFPSLQAEPPVLLYAQDYEPLESDELLEAWQELTAEDHYNPLRADLQLLPFARTGAGDSYCFWSNAPGVAEPPVVLVWHDDDRADVLAANYQDFLFRKMVEAVAEYEPPYSLLSHGDLAGNLQRWLQTHQSVLRSDQHAALQHLFARTGDIAEGAISDDDAQAIVAEVIGFDQLDASFAYVREDA
;
A
#
# COMPACT_ATOMS: atom_id res chain seq x y z
N MET A 1 2.54 14.54 -17.28
CA MET A 1 2.34 14.45 -15.82
C MET A 1 1.09 15.22 -15.46
N SER A 2 0.02 14.51 -15.09
CA SER A 2 -1.19 15.10 -14.55
C SER A 2 -0.97 15.39 -13.07
N ALA A 3 -1.30 16.59 -12.60
CA ALA A 3 -1.27 16.84 -11.17
C ALA A 3 -2.45 16.13 -10.49
N LEU A 4 -2.36 15.77 -9.20
CA LEU A 4 -3.48 15.13 -8.50
C LEU A 4 -4.82 15.88 -8.66
N PRO A 5 -4.89 17.23 -8.62
CA PRO A 5 -6.15 17.94 -8.86
C PRO A 5 -6.76 17.72 -10.25
N ASP A 6 -5.93 17.50 -11.28
CA ASP A 6 -6.42 17.21 -12.64
C ASP A 6 -7.09 15.83 -12.68
N ILE A 7 -6.52 14.86 -11.95
CA ILE A 7 -7.07 13.51 -11.80
C ILE A 7 -8.35 13.55 -10.97
N GLU A 8 -8.37 14.28 -9.84
CA GLU A 8 -9.57 14.47 -9.03
C GLU A 8 -10.71 15.09 -9.86
N GLN A 9 -10.39 16.07 -10.71
CA GLN A 9 -11.36 16.67 -11.65
C GLN A 9 -11.83 15.67 -12.71
N ALA A 10 -10.93 14.90 -13.31
CA ALA A 10 -11.27 13.95 -14.38
C ALA A 10 -12.14 12.78 -13.88
N THR A 11 -11.87 12.32 -12.65
CA THR A 11 -12.55 11.16 -12.06
C THR A 11 -13.78 11.53 -11.24
N GLY A 12 -13.87 12.79 -10.78
CA GLY A 12 -14.87 13.23 -9.80
C GLY A 12 -14.63 12.67 -8.40
N GLN A 13 -13.48 12.05 -8.15
CA GLN A 13 -13.08 11.44 -6.88
C GLN A 13 -11.99 12.30 -6.21
N VAL A 14 -11.75 12.08 -4.91
CA VAL A 14 -10.77 12.86 -4.14
C VAL A 14 -9.79 11.92 -3.48
N PHE A 15 -8.48 12.16 -3.64
CA PHE A 15 -7.47 11.37 -2.96
C PHE A 15 -7.46 11.67 -1.46
N PRO A 16 -7.15 10.69 -0.60
CA PRO A 16 -7.03 10.91 0.84
C PRO A 16 -6.03 12.03 1.18
N PRO A 17 -6.27 12.83 2.23
CA PRO A 17 -5.37 13.93 2.61
C PRO A 17 -3.93 13.48 2.84
N LEU A 18 -3.72 12.34 3.51
CA LEU A 18 -2.39 11.80 3.76
C LEU A 18 -1.67 11.40 2.46
N PHE A 19 -2.39 10.79 1.51
CA PHE A 19 -1.83 10.46 0.19
C PHE A 19 -1.34 11.72 -0.52
N LYS A 20 -2.16 12.77 -0.55
CA LYS A 20 -1.79 14.08 -1.15
C LYS A 20 -0.58 14.71 -0.48
N GLN A 21 -0.49 14.64 0.85
CA GLN A 21 0.65 15.15 1.59
C GLN A 21 1.94 14.41 1.20
N LEU A 22 1.90 13.08 1.14
CA LEU A 22 3.05 12.24 0.80
C LEU A 22 3.46 12.40 -0.68
N HIS A 23 2.48 12.54 -1.57
CA HIS A 23 2.70 12.85 -2.98
C HIS A 23 3.42 14.19 -3.15
N ALA A 24 2.91 15.26 -2.53
CA ALA A 24 3.52 16.59 -2.58
C ALA A 24 4.93 16.64 -1.96
N ALA A 25 5.21 15.76 -1.00
CA ALA A 25 6.53 15.61 -0.39
C ALA A 25 7.48 14.72 -1.21
N GLY A 26 7.04 14.15 -2.35
CA GLY A 26 7.84 13.24 -3.16
C GLY A 26 8.17 11.91 -2.47
N ARG A 27 7.38 11.52 -1.47
CA ARG A 27 7.66 10.36 -0.60
C ARG A 27 7.10 9.05 -1.14
N LEU A 28 6.31 9.07 -2.22
CA LEU A 28 5.67 7.87 -2.80
C LEU A 28 6.50 7.20 -3.89
N SER A 29 7.43 7.92 -4.53
CA SER A 29 8.19 7.39 -5.67
C SER A 29 9.34 6.50 -5.21
N TRP A 30 9.59 5.46 -5.99
CA TRP A 30 10.75 4.57 -5.86
C TRP A 30 11.89 4.95 -6.82
N GLY A 31 11.85 6.17 -7.36
CA GLY A 31 12.81 6.66 -8.34
C GLY A 31 12.53 6.15 -9.75
N SER A 32 13.29 6.67 -10.72
CA SER A 32 13.05 6.37 -12.13
C SER A 32 13.35 4.91 -12.49
N PRO A 33 12.62 4.33 -13.47
CA PRO A 33 12.91 3.00 -14.00
C PRO A 33 14.37 2.88 -14.44
N HIS A 34 15.04 1.82 -13.99
CA HIS A 34 16.45 1.56 -14.33
C HIS A 34 16.68 0.05 -14.51
N PRO A 35 17.39 -0.42 -15.55
CA PRO A 35 17.64 -1.86 -15.76
C PRO A 35 18.39 -2.54 -14.61
N GLN A 36 19.15 -1.76 -13.84
CA GLN A 36 19.86 -2.18 -12.63
C GLN A 36 19.34 -1.41 -11.41
N TRP A 37 18.01 -1.26 -11.29
CA TRP A 37 17.41 -0.44 -10.24
C TRP A 37 17.89 -0.82 -8.83
N SER A 38 18.03 -2.12 -8.55
CA SER A 38 18.54 -2.64 -7.28
C SER A 38 19.98 -2.22 -6.95
N GLU A 39 20.82 -1.98 -7.96
CA GLU A 39 22.23 -1.61 -7.77
C GLU A 39 22.45 -0.08 -7.85
N ALA A 40 21.67 0.61 -8.68
CA ALA A 40 21.90 2.02 -9.02
C ALA A 40 20.97 2.99 -8.28
N VAL A 41 19.74 2.57 -7.97
CA VAL A 41 18.70 3.44 -7.39
C VAL A 41 18.44 3.06 -5.95
N PHE A 42 18.11 1.79 -5.70
CA PHE A 42 17.74 1.28 -4.37
C PHE A 42 18.71 1.67 -3.24
N PRO A 43 20.05 1.57 -3.39
CA PRO A 43 20.97 1.93 -2.30
C PRO A 43 20.84 3.40 -1.87
N SER A 44 20.46 4.30 -2.79
CA SER A 44 20.26 5.72 -2.48
C SER A 44 18.97 5.97 -1.68
N LEU A 45 17.95 5.11 -1.86
CA LEU A 45 16.67 5.21 -1.15
C LEU A 45 16.79 4.77 0.31
N GLN A 46 17.72 3.88 0.64
CA GLN A 46 17.82 3.30 1.99
C GLN A 46 18.18 4.32 3.09
N ALA A 47 18.78 5.47 2.73
CA ALA A 47 19.13 6.52 3.67
C ALA A 47 17.89 7.25 4.21
N GLU A 48 16.89 7.45 3.36
CA GLU A 48 15.60 8.06 3.70
C GLU A 48 14.50 7.29 2.93
N PRO A 49 14.12 6.09 3.41
CA PRO A 49 13.26 5.21 2.64
C PRO A 49 11.90 5.88 2.32
N PRO A 50 11.48 5.89 1.04
CA PRO A 50 10.14 6.33 0.67
C PRO A 50 9.09 5.41 1.30
N VAL A 51 7.84 5.87 1.17
CA VAL A 51 6.67 5.16 1.68
C VAL A 51 6.66 3.74 1.12
N LEU A 52 6.56 2.80 2.04
CA LEU A 52 6.46 1.38 1.76
C LEU A 52 7.60 0.74 0.95
N LEU A 53 8.80 1.35 0.86
CA LEU A 53 9.96 0.79 0.12
C LEU A 53 10.23 -0.71 0.40
N TYR A 54 10.01 -1.15 1.63
CA TYR A 54 10.31 -2.50 2.09
C TYR A 54 9.08 -3.44 2.15
N ALA A 55 7.89 -2.96 1.78
CA ALA A 55 6.70 -3.80 1.72
C ALA A 55 6.79 -4.75 0.51
N GLN A 56 6.40 -6.01 0.70
CA GLN A 56 6.29 -6.95 -0.42
C GLN A 56 5.00 -6.69 -1.19
N ASP A 57 4.99 -7.12 -2.46
CA ASP A 57 3.84 -7.00 -3.37
C ASP A 57 3.18 -5.62 -3.36
N TYR A 58 4.01 -4.58 -3.32
CA TYR A 58 3.59 -3.19 -3.41
C TYR A 58 4.50 -2.48 -4.39
N GLU A 59 3.92 -1.89 -5.44
CA GLU A 59 4.59 -1.00 -6.37
C GLU A 59 3.78 0.29 -6.44
N PRO A 60 4.34 1.45 -6.04
CA PRO A 60 3.62 2.71 -6.15
C PRO A 60 3.39 3.05 -7.62
N LEU A 61 2.19 3.54 -7.95
CA LEU A 61 1.97 4.14 -9.26
C LEU A 61 2.59 5.54 -9.27
N GLU A 62 3.40 5.83 -10.29
CA GLU A 62 3.95 7.15 -10.50
C GLU A 62 2.85 8.14 -10.92
N SER A 63 3.15 9.43 -10.79
CA SER A 63 2.14 10.49 -10.96
C SER A 63 1.50 10.51 -12.36
N ASP A 64 2.25 10.10 -13.38
CA ASP A 64 1.78 9.97 -14.75
C ASP A 64 1.07 8.65 -15.05
N GLU A 65 1.17 7.64 -14.19
CA GLU A 65 0.46 6.36 -14.30
C GLU A 65 -0.94 6.41 -13.65
N LEU A 66 -1.15 7.25 -12.63
CA LEU A 66 -2.40 7.26 -11.83
C LEU A 66 -3.68 7.42 -12.67
N LEU A 67 -3.68 8.33 -13.64
CA LEU A 67 -4.86 8.55 -14.49
C LEU A 67 -5.10 7.38 -15.44
N GLU A 68 -4.03 6.84 -16.01
CA GLU A 68 -4.09 5.69 -16.93
C GLU A 68 -4.61 4.45 -16.21
N ALA A 69 -4.08 4.16 -15.02
CA ALA A 69 -4.56 3.05 -14.19
C ALA A 69 -6.06 3.17 -13.86
N TRP A 70 -6.54 4.39 -13.58
CA TRP A 70 -7.97 4.61 -13.37
C TRP A 70 -8.79 4.40 -14.66
N GLN A 71 -8.30 4.87 -15.81
CA GLN A 71 -8.95 4.67 -17.10
C GLN A 71 -9.04 3.19 -17.49
N GLU A 72 -7.99 2.42 -17.23
CA GLU A 72 -7.97 0.96 -17.46
C GLU A 72 -8.99 0.25 -16.56
N LEU A 73 -8.95 0.52 -15.25
CA LEU A 73 -9.86 -0.11 -14.28
C LEU A 73 -11.35 0.19 -14.57
N THR A 74 -11.64 1.34 -15.18
CA THR A 74 -13.01 1.82 -15.43
C THR A 74 -13.44 1.70 -16.90
N ALA A 75 -12.60 1.15 -17.78
CA ALA A 75 -12.92 0.99 -19.19
C ALA A 75 -14.18 0.14 -19.38
N GLU A 76 -15.07 0.57 -20.29
CA GLU A 76 -16.32 -0.15 -20.56
C GLU A 76 -16.08 -1.54 -21.16
N ASP A 77 -14.97 -1.72 -21.88
CA ASP A 77 -14.51 -2.97 -22.48
C ASP A 77 -13.47 -3.71 -21.63
N HIS A 78 -13.27 -3.29 -20.36
CA HIS A 78 -12.46 -4.05 -19.41
C HIS A 78 -13.06 -5.45 -19.25
N TYR A 79 -12.20 -6.47 -19.20
CA TYR A 79 -12.63 -7.87 -19.11
C TYR A 79 -13.38 -8.17 -17.79
N ASN A 80 -13.06 -7.41 -16.74
CA ASN A 80 -13.78 -7.37 -15.46
C ASN A 80 -14.41 -5.99 -15.27
N PRO A 81 -15.56 -5.68 -15.89
CA PRO A 81 -16.12 -4.34 -15.87
C PRO A 81 -16.58 -3.95 -14.45
N LEU A 82 -16.04 -2.84 -13.93
CA LEU A 82 -16.33 -2.36 -12.58
C LEU A 82 -17.82 -2.06 -12.39
N ARG A 83 -18.39 -2.53 -11.27
CA ARG A 83 -19.75 -2.20 -10.83
C ARG A 83 -20.01 -0.69 -10.82
N ALA A 84 -21.18 -0.31 -11.32
CA ALA A 84 -21.56 1.10 -11.46
C ALA A 84 -21.75 1.84 -10.12
N ASP A 85 -21.94 1.11 -9.02
CA ASP A 85 -22.07 1.68 -7.67
C ASP A 85 -20.72 1.82 -6.94
N LEU A 86 -19.61 1.40 -7.54
CA LEU A 86 -18.27 1.53 -6.96
C LEU A 86 -17.50 2.70 -7.57
N GLN A 87 -16.82 3.44 -6.70
CA GLN A 87 -15.83 4.45 -7.09
C GLN A 87 -14.48 4.06 -6.48
N LEU A 88 -13.58 3.60 -7.36
CA LEU A 88 -12.24 3.17 -7.00
C LEU A 88 -11.20 4.12 -7.61
N LEU A 89 -10.21 4.52 -6.83
CA LEU A 89 -9.03 5.25 -7.29
C LEU A 89 -7.77 4.40 -7.07
N PRO A 90 -7.15 3.85 -8.13
CA PRO A 90 -5.90 3.11 -7.99
C PRO A 90 -4.75 4.04 -7.59
N PHE A 91 -3.83 3.53 -6.77
CA PHE A 91 -2.65 4.27 -6.32
C PHE A 91 -1.35 3.44 -6.24
N ALA A 92 -1.47 2.12 -6.26
CA ALA A 92 -0.36 1.18 -6.28
C ALA A 92 -0.85 -0.14 -6.92
N ARG A 93 0.09 -1.05 -7.21
CA ARG A 93 -0.21 -2.41 -7.70
C ARG A 93 0.63 -3.47 -6.99
N THR A 94 0.23 -4.72 -7.10
CA THR A 94 1.09 -5.88 -6.80
C THR A 94 1.95 -6.21 -8.01
N GLY A 95 3.03 -6.97 -7.83
CA GLY A 95 3.83 -7.48 -8.94
C GLY A 95 3.05 -8.47 -9.85
N ALA A 96 1.93 -9.00 -9.35
CA ALA A 96 1.02 -9.87 -10.10
C ALA A 96 0.00 -9.09 -10.95
N GLY A 97 -0.11 -7.78 -10.79
CA GLY A 97 -1.02 -6.92 -11.55
C GLY A 97 -2.32 -6.56 -10.84
N ASP A 98 -2.49 -6.91 -9.57
CA ASP A 98 -3.64 -6.50 -8.76
C ASP A 98 -3.50 -5.03 -8.37
N SER A 99 -4.64 -4.35 -8.22
CA SER A 99 -4.65 -2.91 -7.96
C SER A 99 -5.00 -2.61 -6.50
N TYR A 100 -4.16 -1.82 -5.83
CA TYR A 100 -4.55 -1.17 -4.58
C TYR A 100 -5.35 0.09 -4.91
N CYS A 101 -6.57 0.17 -4.40
CA CYS A 101 -7.47 1.27 -4.65
C CYS A 101 -7.98 1.92 -3.36
N PHE A 102 -8.23 3.23 -3.43
CA PHE A 102 -9.11 3.91 -2.47
C PHE A 102 -10.56 3.68 -2.87
N TRP A 103 -11.39 3.16 -1.96
CA TRP A 103 -12.83 3.04 -2.17
C TRP A 103 -13.52 4.36 -1.79
N SER A 104 -13.52 5.31 -2.73
CA SER A 104 -13.87 6.72 -2.51
C SER A 104 -15.32 6.96 -2.06
N ASN A 105 -16.23 6.06 -2.42
CA ASN A 105 -17.64 6.14 -2.05
C ASN A 105 -18.10 5.05 -1.06
N ALA A 106 -17.15 4.47 -0.31
CA ALA A 106 -17.47 3.48 0.71
C ALA A 106 -18.51 4.00 1.73
N PRO A 107 -19.57 3.23 2.05
CA PRO A 107 -20.63 3.69 2.92
C PRO A 107 -20.19 3.71 4.39
N GLY A 108 -20.57 4.76 5.11
CA GLY A 108 -20.47 4.82 6.58
C GLY A 108 -19.06 5.07 7.14
N VAL A 109 -18.10 5.45 6.29
CA VAL A 109 -16.71 5.75 6.69
C VAL A 109 -16.34 7.19 6.38
N ALA A 110 -15.45 7.77 7.18
CA ALA A 110 -15.04 9.18 7.06
C ALA A 110 -13.92 9.41 6.04
N GLU A 111 -13.05 8.41 5.85
CA GLU A 111 -11.99 8.39 4.85
C GLU A 111 -12.12 7.13 4.00
N PRO A 112 -11.67 7.15 2.72
CA PRO A 112 -11.71 5.99 1.85
C PRO A 112 -10.90 4.81 2.41
N PRO A 113 -11.52 3.63 2.60
CA PRO A 113 -10.79 2.40 2.88
C PRO A 113 -9.87 2.05 1.72
N VAL A 114 -8.79 1.32 2.02
CA VAL A 114 -7.93 0.73 1.00
C VAL A 114 -8.42 -0.68 0.72
N VAL A 115 -8.58 -0.99 -0.57
CA VAL A 115 -8.96 -2.32 -1.06
C VAL A 115 -7.90 -2.85 -2.02
N LEU A 116 -7.72 -4.16 -2.08
CA LEU A 116 -7.00 -4.85 -3.14
C LEU A 116 -8.02 -5.41 -4.14
N VAL A 117 -7.95 -4.94 -5.39
CA VAL A 117 -8.76 -5.43 -6.50
C VAL A 117 -7.97 -6.48 -7.26
N TRP A 118 -8.46 -7.71 -7.24
CA TRP A 118 -7.82 -8.84 -7.92
C TRP A 118 -8.03 -8.72 -9.43
N HIS A 119 -6.96 -8.87 -10.19
CA HIS A 119 -7.04 -8.78 -11.63
C HIS A 119 -7.64 -10.06 -12.25
N ASP A 120 -7.47 -11.23 -11.63
CA ASP A 120 -7.90 -12.52 -12.16
C ASP A 120 -9.12 -13.12 -11.43
N ASP A 121 -9.70 -12.39 -10.48
CA ASP A 121 -10.88 -12.77 -9.70
C ASP A 121 -11.92 -11.64 -9.75
N ASP A 122 -13.18 -11.92 -9.43
CA ASP A 122 -14.26 -10.92 -9.35
C ASP A 122 -14.31 -10.18 -8.02
N ARG A 123 -13.27 -10.37 -7.19
CA ARG A 123 -13.19 -10.00 -5.79
C ARG A 123 -12.34 -8.75 -5.55
N ALA A 124 -12.74 -7.97 -4.55
CA ALA A 124 -11.88 -7.00 -3.90
C ALA A 124 -11.86 -7.27 -2.38
N ASP A 125 -10.69 -7.13 -1.76
CA ASP A 125 -10.47 -7.36 -0.32
C ASP A 125 -10.20 -6.06 0.40
N VAL A 126 -10.91 -5.79 1.50
CA VAL A 126 -10.73 -4.58 2.32
C VAL A 126 -9.49 -4.73 3.21
N LEU A 127 -8.44 -3.97 2.90
CA LEU A 127 -7.16 -4.09 3.58
C LEU A 127 -6.99 -3.16 4.78
N ALA A 128 -7.65 -2.00 4.77
CA ALA A 128 -7.50 -1.01 5.82
C ALA A 128 -8.65 0.00 5.83
N ALA A 129 -8.94 0.58 6.99
CA ALA A 129 -9.99 1.58 7.15
C ALA A 129 -9.68 2.92 6.46
N ASN A 130 -8.41 3.21 6.21
CA ASN A 130 -7.90 4.41 5.56
C ASN A 130 -6.43 4.19 5.13
N TYR A 131 -5.82 5.18 4.47
CA TYR A 131 -4.45 5.06 3.99
C TYR A 131 -3.41 4.92 5.12
N GLN A 132 -3.59 5.60 6.26
CA GLN A 132 -2.67 5.47 7.39
C GLN A 132 -2.65 4.05 7.96
N ASP A 133 -3.82 3.42 8.09
CA ASP A 133 -3.95 2.02 8.51
C ASP A 133 -3.33 1.06 7.48
N PHE A 134 -3.43 1.37 6.19
CA PHE A 134 -2.76 0.59 5.13
C PHE A 134 -1.24 0.67 5.24
N LEU A 135 -0.67 1.86 5.47
CA LEU A 135 0.77 2.03 5.67
C LEU A 135 1.25 1.20 6.87
N PHE A 136 0.53 1.27 7.98
CA PHE A 136 0.83 0.47 9.17
C PHE A 136 0.78 -1.03 8.87
N ARG A 137 -0.31 -1.51 8.25
CA ARG A 137 -0.48 -2.92 7.87
C ARG A 137 0.69 -3.42 7.03
N LYS A 138 1.04 -2.71 5.96
CA LYS A 138 2.14 -3.10 5.06
C LYS A 138 3.51 -3.10 5.75
N MET A 139 3.72 -2.25 6.76
CA MET A 139 4.93 -2.29 7.58
C MET A 139 4.99 -3.50 8.52
N VAL A 140 3.85 -3.99 9.01
CA VAL A 140 3.75 -5.22 9.81
C VAL A 140 3.92 -6.46 8.92
N GLU A 141 3.24 -6.51 7.77
CA GLU A 141 3.33 -7.62 6.80
C GLU A 141 4.77 -7.82 6.32
N ALA A 142 5.49 -6.72 6.01
CA ALA A 142 6.87 -6.78 5.54
C ALA A 142 7.85 -7.54 6.45
N VAL A 143 7.57 -7.67 7.75
CA VAL A 143 8.42 -8.44 8.67
C VAL A 143 8.02 -9.91 8.78
N ALA A 144 6.74 -10.24 8.56
CA ALA A 144 6.29 -11.63 8.48
C ALA A 144 6.70 -12.25 7.15
N GLU A 145 6.65 -11.47 6.08
CA GLU A 145 7.05 -11.85 4.72
C GLU A 145 8.56 -11.67 4.47
N TYR A 146 9.35 -11.57 5.55
CA TYR A 146 10.79 -11.40 5.47
C TYR A 146 11.46 -12.71 5.03
N GLU A 147 11.96 -12.72 3.80
CA GLU A 147 12.61 -13.88 3.20
C GLU A 147 13.93 -13.46 2.52
N PRO A 148 15.09 -13.64 3.18
CA PRO A 148 16.39 -13.38 2.57
C PRO A 148 16.72 -14.39 1.47
N PRO A 149 17.32 -13.97 0.34
CA PRO A 149 17.73 -12.61 -0.02
C PRO A 149 16.67 -11.85 -0.85
N TYR A 150 15.43 -12.34 -0.89
CA TYR A 150 14.39 -11.88 -1.81
C TYR A 150 13.71 -10.58 -1.36
N SER A 151 13.52 -10.37 -0.06
CA SER A 151 12.99 -9.10 0.46
C SER A 151 13.99 -7.96 0.33
N LEU A 152 13.58 -6.80 -0.19
CA LEU A 152 14.41 -5.58 -0.19
C LEU A 152 14.89 -5.21 1.22
N LEU A 153 14.09 -5.49 2.23
CA LEU A 153 14.43 -5.28 3.64
C LEU A 153 15.72 -6.01 4.08
N SER A 154 16.03 -7.14 3.43
CA SER A 154 17.22 -7.97 3.72
C SER A 154 18.53 -7.40 3.16
N HIS A 155 18.47 -6.37 2.33
CA HIS A 155 19.65 -5.77 1.71
C HIS A 155 20.30 -4.77 2.66
N GLY A 156 21.44 -5.15 3.22
CA GLY A 156 22.20 -4.34 4.18
C GLY A 156 21.91 -4.72 5.64
N ASP A 157 21.96 -3.75 6.53
CA ASP A 157 21.70 -3.96 7.96
C ASP A 157 20.19 -3.91 8.24
N LEU A 158 19.59 -5.07 8.56
CA LEU A 158 18.16 -5.22 8.86
C LEU A 158 17.70 -4.27 9.97
N ALA A 159 18.43 -4.23 11.10
CA ALA A 159 18.08 -3.39 12.24
C ALA A 159 18.07 -1.90 11.85
N GLY A 160 19.11 -1.47 11.12
CA GLY A 160 19.22 -0.11 10.61
C GLY A 160 18.15 0.23 9.57
N ASN A 161 17.79 -0.70 8.69
CA ASN A 161 16.71 -0.51 7.72
C ASN A 161 15.37 -0.30 8.42
N LEU A 162 15.01 -1.17 9.37
CA LEU A 162 13.79 -1.06 10.18
C LEU A 162 13.72 0.25 10.96
N GLN A 163 14.83 0.64 11.61
CA GLN A 163 14.92 1.91 12.36
C GLN A 163 14.71 3.13 11.46
N ARG A 164 15.43 3.20 10.32
CA ARG A 164 15.26 4.31 9.37
C ARG A 164 13.83 4.35 8.83
N TRP A 165 13.25 3.21 8.49
CA TRP A 165 11.90 3.14 7.97
C TRP A 165 10.86 3.61 8.99
N LEU A 166 10.95 3.15 10.24
CA LEU A 166 10.10 3.64 11.32
C LEU A 166 10.25 5.16 11.52
N GLN A 167 11.48 5.66 11.52
CA GLN A 167 11.77 7.09 11.68
C GLN A 167 11.15 7.94 10.56
N THR A 168 11.25 7.51 9.30
CA THR A 168 10.68 8.25 8.17
C THR A 168 9.16 8.18 8.08
N HIS A 169 8.52 7.28 8.85
CA HIS A 169 7.06 7.10 8.94
C HIS A 169 6.45 7.68 10.22
N GLN A 170 7.27 8.18 11.16
CA GLN A 170 6.79 8.66 12.46
C GLN A 170 5.68 9.73 12.35
N SER A 171 5.78 10.65 11.39
CA SER A 171 4.81 11.75 11.23
C SER A 171 3.50 11.34 10.55
N VAL A 172 3.45 10.14 9.97
CA VAL A 172 2.27 9.63 9.25
C VAL A 172 1.55 8.51 9.99
N LEU A 173 2.18 7.95 11.02
CA LEU A 173 1.58 6.93 11.88
C LEU A 173 0.89 7.56 13.09
N ARG A 174 -0.15 6.90 13.60
CA ARG A 174 -0.67 7.20 14.94
C ARG A 174 0.31 6.74 16.03
N SER A 175 0.11 7.23 17.24
CA SER A 175 0.98 6.89 18.38
C SER A 175 0.95 5.40 18.76
N ASP A 176 -0.21 4.76 18.66
CA ASP A 176 -0.41 3.33 18.92
C ASP A 176 0.23 2.46 17.83
N GLN A 177 0.02 2.79 16.56
CA GLN A 177 0.68 2.15 15.41
C GLN A 177 2.21 2.25 15.49
N HIS A 178 2.74 3.44 15.77
CA HIS A 178 4.17 3.64 15.94
C HIS A 178 4.72 2.82 17.11
N ALA A 179 4.02 2.77 18.25
CA ALA A 179 4.43 1.97 19.40
C ALA A 179 4.44 0.46 19.08
N ALA A 180 3.42 -0.03 18.37
CA ALA A 180 3.34 -1.43 17.94
C ALA A 180 4.49 -1.79 16.98
N LEU A 181 4.74 -0.96 15.96
CA LEU A 181 5.88 -1.14 15.04
C LEU A 181 7.22 -1.05 15.75
N GLN A 182 7.38 -0.10 16.70
CA GLN A 182 8.60 0.01 17.49
C GLN A 182 8.88 -1.26 18.30
N HIS A 183 7.85 -1.86 18.89
CA HIS A 183 7.97 -3.12 19.62
C HIS A 183 8.30 -4.29 18.69
N LEU A 184 7.60 -4.39 17.56
CA LEU A 184 7.80 -5.43 16.56
C LEU A 184 9.22 -5.36 15.96
N PHE A 185 9.64 -4.18 15.50
CA PHE A 185 10.93 -3.99 14.83
C PHE A 185 12.12 -4.18 15.77
N ALA A 186 11.93 -4.05 17.09
CA ALA A 186 12.95 -4.38 18.09
C ALA A 186 13.24 -5.89 18.17
N ARG A 187 12.36 -6.76 17.65
CA ARG A 187 12.53 -8.22 17.58
C ARG A 187 13.35 -8.63 16.36
N THR A 188 14.43 -7.90 16.06
CA THR A 188 15.21 -8.11 14.83
C THR A 188 15.76 -9.53 14.68
N GLY A 189 16.11 -10.19 15.79
CA GLY A 189 16.54 -11.60 15.78
C GLY A 189 15.43 -12.54 15.29
N ASP A 190 14.24 -12.43 15.88
CA ASP A 190 13.07 -13.21 15.49
C ASP A 190 12.70 -12.98 14.01
N ILE A 191 12.76 -11.73 13.55
CA ILE A 191 12.50 -11.38 12.14
C ILE A 191 13.55 -12.07 11.24
N ALA A 192 14.83 -11.98 11.59
CA ALA A 192 15.90 -12.58 10.81
C ALA A 192 15.81 -14.12 10.74
N GLU A 193 15.20 -14.75 11.75
CA GLU A 193 14.96 -16.19 11.82
C GLU A 193 13.61 -16.61 11.19
N GLY A 194 12.80 -15.68 10.69
CA GLY A 194 11.47 -15.95 10.15
C GLY A 194 10.47 -16.42 11.21
N ALA A 195 10.66 -16.00 12.46
CA ALA A 195 9.85 -16.42 13.61
C ALA A 195 8.60 -15.55 13.85
N ILE A 196 8.39 -14.52 13.02
CA ILE A 196 7.14 -13.76 12.98
C ILE A 196 6.27 -14.37 11.88
N SER A 197 5.17 -15.02 12.25
CA SER A 197 4.28 -15.62 11.25
C SER A 197 3.25 -14.62 10.73
N ASP A 198 2.58 -14.96 9.62
CA ASP A 198 1.44 -14.21 9.11
C ASP A 198 0.33 -14.07 10.16
N ASP A 199 0.09 -15.12 10.96
CA ASP A 199 -0.87 -15.07 12.07
C ASP A 199 -0.49 -14.05 13.15
N ASP A 200 0.81 -13.89 13.46
CA ASP A 200 1.31 -12.91 14.44
C ASP A 200 1.11 -11.49 13.89
N ALA A 201 1.47 -11.28 12.62
CA ALA A 201 1.27 -10.02 11.91
C ALA A 201 -0.22 -9.65 11.87
N GLN A 202 -1.07 -10.59 11.49
CA GLN A 202 -2.51 -10.39 11.38
C GLN A 202 -3.14 -10.06 12.75
N ALA A 203 -2.69 -10.69 13.83
CA ALA A 203 -3.15 -10.36 15.17
C ALA A 203 -2.82 -8.90 15.55
N ILE A 204 -1.60 -8.44 15.25
CA ILE A 204 -1.18 -7.04 15.48
C ILE A 204 -2.03 -6.08 14.64
N VAL A 205 -2.24 -6.39 13.37
CA VAL A 205 -3.04 -5.58 12.44
C VAL A 205 -4.47 -5.46 12.94
N ALA A 206 -5.12 -6.58 13.29
CA ALA A 206 -6.49 -6.60 13.79
C ALA A 206 -6.64 -5.82 15.10
N GLU A 207 -5.70 -5.97 16.04
CA GLU A 207 -5.73 -5.27 17.33
C GLU A 207 -5.60 -3.75 17.15
N VAL A 208 -4.65 -3.29 16.34
CA VAL A 208 -4.29 -1.87 16.24
C VAL A 208 -5.18 -1.09 15.27
N ILE A 209 -5.65 -1.72 14.18
CA ILE A 209 -6.57 -1.08 13.24
C ILE A 209 -7.99 -1.08 13.81
N GLY A 210 -8.44 -2.20 14.39
CA GLY A 210 -9.76 -2.30 15.03
C GLY A 210 -10.93 -1.97 14.10
N PHE A 211 -10.86 -2.38 12.83
CA PHE A 211 -11.88 -2.10 11.82
C PHE A 211 -12.71 -3.33 11.50
N ASP A 212 -14.03 -3.24 11.69
CA ASP A 212 -14.94 -4.40 11.56
C ASP A 212 -14.98 -5.03 10.16
N GLN A 213 -14.68 -4.27 9.11
CA GLN A 213 -14.67 -4.76 7.73
C GLN A 213 -13.27 -5.21 7.27
N LEU A 214 -12.28 -5.23 8.15
CA LEU A 214 -10.93 -5.68 7.80
C LEU A 214 -10.96 -7.12 7.26
N ASP A 215 -10.30 -7.33 6.13
CA ASP A 215 -10.24 -8.59 5.36
C ASP A 215 -11.59 -9.11 4.86
N ALA A 216 -12.64 -8.28 4.89
CA ALA A 216 -13.88 -8.59 4.22
C ALA A 216 -13.70 -8.49 2.69
N SER A 217 -14.26 -9.45 1.99
CA SER A 217 -14.28 -9.48 0.53
C SER A 217 -15.63 -9.04 -0.03
N PHE A 218 -15.62 -8.40 -1.20
CA PHE A 218 -16.84 -8.12 -1.96
C PHE A 218 -16.61 -8.27 -3.46
N ALA A 219 -17.67 -8.61 -4.20
CA ALA A 219 -17.61 -8.65 -5.66
C ALA A 219 -17.55 -7.23 -6.24
N TYR A 220 -16.57 -6.94 -7.10
CA TYR A 220 -16.41 -5.63 -7.74
C TYR A 220 -16.85 -5.61 -9.21
N VAL A 221 -17.04 -6.78 -9.83
CA VAL A 221 -17.44 -6.93 -11.23
C VAL A 221 -18.96 -6.86 -11.37
N ARG A 222 -19.46 -6.26 -12.46
CA ARG A 222 -20.90 -6.22 -12.77
C ARG A 222 -21.44 -7.64 -12.93
N GLU A 223 -22.61 -7.91 -12.35
CA GLU A 223 -23.27 -9.23 -12.42
C GLU A 223 -23.68 -9.65 -13.86
N ASP A 224 -23.74 -8.69 -14.79
CA ASP A 224 -24.16 -8.89 -16.19
C ASP A 224 -22.96 -9.00 -17.18
N ALA A 225 -21.73 -9.16 -16.67
CA ALA A 225 -20.51 -9.29 -17.47
C ALA A 225 -20.36 -10.68 -18.13
#